data_AF-A0A8H3JB01-F1
#
_entry.id   AF-A0A8H3JB01-F1
#
_cell.length_a   1.000
_cell.length_b   1.000
_cell.length_c   1.000
_cell.angle_alpha   90.00
_cell.angle_beta   90.00
_cell.angle_gamma   90.00
#
_symmetry.space_group_name_H-M   'P 1'
#
loop_
_entity.id
_entity.type
_entity.pdbx_description
1 polymer ?
#
loop_
_entity_poly.entity_id
_entity_poly.type
_entity_poly.pdbx_seq_one_letter_code
_entity_poly.pdbx_strand_id
1 'polypeptide(L)'
;MAKNGYASSLDEQQIAQSTYIKPQARLLHDPAVTFEEYQHYAKRTREEQDRLASPKLQWRQIINRSTHKEDALRIDAVPDGKFNNVPEINFANEENRLQISDDEWSNASRAMRTASSGAVFYLITTDILGPYGVGFAMGTLGWGPGIALYTVFGFMAGYSGYLIWHVYLGLDSYEFPCRNYGDLAFRTWGKPARYVTNIMQALGLLLILGQVTIQYGQNISQASRFNLCYIVCPLLFVIAGFFMTQIRTLKNYGLVANFSVWLTVLTIFITMGVMAHSPPNYPISILGSAGATVDSTTITPDAQGNYPPIIHYGGLPAPNLVGSINGLLSGVLAYAGAQLFVEFLAEMKRPRDFLKAMWGAQLFIYAVYLIYGCYVYHFQGQYSYQISYQGISVYGWQTACNMISLIAALIAAGLYGNIGIKVFYNNILMDIFKAPPLINRRGKIFYAAIVPVWWIIAFVIAAAIPDYFGFVSIISASFLLPLTYTLPPLFAIGYDVKKNAQREGEGYDPVTGEVTRHGTTVQRWMRGFMSGGPVQVAQNVWHTIYFFASLAMCGLGMYAAIEG
;
A
#
# COMPACT_ATOMS: atom_id res chain seq x y z
N MET A 1 -74.23 6.86 20.32
CA MET A 1 -73.02 6.86 19.47
C MET A 1 -72.26 8.15 19.75
N ALA A 2 -71.10 8.06 20.41
CA ALA A 2 -69.93 8.95 20.29
C ALA A 2 -69.07 8.78 21.55
N LYS A 3 -67.92 8.14 21.35
CA LYS A 3 -66.83 7.92 22.29
C LYS A 3 -65.79 9.04 22.13
N ASN A 4 -65.04 9.27 23.20
CA ASN A 4 -63.63 9.67 23.24
C ASN A 4 -63.24 11.06 22.69
N GLY A 5 -62.92 11.96 23.61
CA GLY A 5 -62.21 13.21 23.33
C GLY A 5 -61.31 13.60 24.49
N TYR A 6 -60.35 12.74 24.87
CA TYR A 6 -59.27 13.05 25.83
C TYR A 6 -58.07 12.11 25.59
N ALA A 7 -57.52 12.13 24.37
CA ALA A 7 -56.25 11.50 24.04
C ALA A 7 -55.76 12.00 22.66
N SER A 8 -55.40 13.27 22.54
CA SER A 8 -54.74 13.75 21.31
C SER A 8 -53.85 14.99 21.50
N SER A 9 -53.44 15.34 22.72
CA SER A 9 -52.62 16.54 22.96
C SER A 9 -51.22 16.26 23.50
N LEU A 10 -50.79 15.00 23.57
CA LEU A 10 -49.45 14.63 24.05
C LEU A 10 -48.53 14.00 22.99
N ASP A 11 -49.04 13.61 21.82
CA ASP A 11 -48.23 13.02 20.73
C ASP A 11 -47.86 14.01 19.60
N GLU A 12 -48.44 15.21 19.58
CA GLU A 12 -48.17 16.20 18.51
C GLU A 12 -47.00 17.16 18.79
N GLN A 13 -46.46 17.17 20.02
CA GLN A 13 -45.31 18.04 20.37
C GLN A 13 -43.94 17.34 20.34
N GLN A 14 -43.87 16.06 19.94
CA GLN A 14 -42.61 15.30 19.82
C GLN A 14 -42.21 14.90 18.39
N ILE A 15 -42.84 15.48 17.37
CA ILE A 15 -42.28 15.47 16.02
C ILE A 15 -41.44 16.74 15.85
N ALA A 16 -40.34 16.81 16.61
CA ALA A 16 -39.22 17.63 16.15
C ALA A 16 -38.86 17.10 14.75
N GLN A 17 -38.94 17.95 13.73
CA GLN A 17 -38.51 17.61 12.38
C GLN A 17 -37.08 17.08 12.47
N SER A 18 -36.92 15.76 12.43
CA SER A 18 -35.62 15.12 12.52
C SER A 18 -34.79 15.61 11.34
N THR A 19 -33.77 16.43 11.60
CA THR A 19 -32.72 16.83 10.64
C THR A 19 -31.78 15.67 10.29
N TYR A 20 -32.04 14.47 10.82
CA TYR A 20 -31.29 13.26 10.55
C TYR A 20 -31.43 12.83 9.08
N ILE A 21 -30.41 13.17 8.29
CA ILE A 21 -30.22 12.63 6.94
C ILE A 21 -29.58 11.26 7.07
N LYS A 22 -30.28 10.23 6.60
CA LYS A 22 -29.79 8.84 6.60
C LYS A 22 -28.44 8.72 5.88
N PRO A 23 -27.52 7.84 6.32
CA PRO A 23 -26.22 7.67 5.70
C PRO A 23 -26.25 7.40 4.19
N GLN A 24 -27.27 6.66 3.73
CA GLN A 24 -27.46 6.33 2.31
C GLN A 24 -27.75 7.56 1.45
N ALA A 25 -28.48 8.54 1.98
CA ALA A 25 -28.85 9.75 1.25
C ALA A 25 -27.67 10.74 1.16
N ARG A 26 -26.64 10.57 1.99
CA ARG A 26 -25.47 11.45 2.00
C ARG A 26 -24.51 11.14 0.86
N LEU A 27 -23.73 12.15 0.47
CA LEU A 27 -22.61 11.96 -0.45
C LEU A 27 -21.51 11.13 0.22
N LEU A 28 -20.76 10.35 -0.56
CA LEU A 28 -19.67 9.51 -0.05
C LEU A 28 -18.61 10.34 0.72
N HIS A 29 -18.39 11.59 0.29
CA HIS A 29 -17.47 12.55 0.89
C HIS A 29 -18.20 13.82 1.33
N ASP A 30 -19.27 13.63 2.10
CA ASP A 30 -20.05 14.73 2.67
C ASP A 30 -19.30 15.41 3.83
N PRO A 31 -19.00 16.72 3.76
CA PRO A 31 -18.32 17.46 4.83
C PRO A 31 -19.21 17.72 6.04
N ALA A 32 -20.52 17.54 5.89
CA ALA A 32 -21.48 17.68 6.99
C ALA A 32 -21.42 16.48 7.93
N VAL A 33 -20.90 15.32 7.49
CA VAL A 33 -20.69 14.16 8.35
C VAL A 33 -19.55 14.45 9.32
N THR A 34 -19.88 14.41 10.61
CA THR A 34 -18.92 14.73 11.66
C THR A 34 -18.06 13.53 12.04
N PHE A 35 -16.93 13.80 12.70
CA PHE A 35 -16.06 12.74 13.22
C PHE A 35 -16.81 11.82 14.20
N GLU A 36 -17.64 12.40 15.05
CA GLU A 36 -18.42 11.70 16.07
C GLU A 36 -19.46 10.76 15.44
N GLU A 37 -20.07 11.18 14.32
CA GLU A 37 -20.97 10.34 13.51
C GLU A 37 -20.21 9.14 12.91
N TYR A 38 -19.05 9.35 12.29
CA TYR A 38 -18.23 8.24 11.77
C TYR A 38 -17.87 7.24 12.87
N GLN A 39 -17.47 7.73 14.05
CA GLN A 39 -17.08 6.90 15.17
C GLN A 39 -18.27 6.09 15.73
N HIS A 40 -19.47 6.67 15.75
CA HIS A 40 -20.69 5.98 16.19
C HIS A 40 -20.97 4.74 15.31
N TYR A 41 -21.04 4.92 13.98
CA TYR A 41 -21.28 3.82 13.06
C TYR A 41 -20.13 2.82 13.00
N ALA A 42 -18.88 3.30 13.13
CA ALA A 42 -17.71 2.43 13.21
C ALA A 42 -17.82 1.49 14.42
N LYS A 43 -18.12 2.01 15.63
CA LYS A 43 -18.32 1.20 16.85
C LYS A 43 -19.39 0.12 16.64
N ARG A 44 -20.55 0.50 16.10
CA ARG A 44 -21.65 -0.43 15.80
C ARG A 44 -21.21 -1.54 14.83
N THR A 45 -20.54 -1.19 13.74
CA THR A 45 -19.98 -2.15 12.79
C THR A 45 -18.97 -3.10 13.46
N ARG A 46 -18.15 -2.60 14.40
CA ARG A 46 -17.17 -3.43 15.12
C ARG A 46 -17.78 -4.38 16.12
N GLU A 47 -18.84 -3.99 16.80
CA GLU A 47 -19.61 -4.87 17.69
C GLU A 47 -20.27 -6.00 16.91
N GLU A 48 -20.84 -5.70 15.74
CA GLU A 48 -21.40 -6.72 14.84
C GLU A 48 -20.32 -7.71 14.35
N GLN A 49 -19.13 -7.20 14.00
CA GLN A 49 -18.01 -8.05 13.58
C GLN A 49 -17.42 -8.91 14.70
N ASP A 50 -17.50 -8.48 15.96
CA ASP A 50 -17.06 -9.27 17.11
C ASP A 50 -18.00 -10.44 17.40
N ARG A 51 -19.28 -10.31 17.03
CA ARG A 51 -20.25 -11.41 17.13
C ARG A 51 -20.01 -12.49 16.08
N LEU A 52 -19.30 -12.19 14.99
CA LEU A 52 -18.92 -13.17 13.97
C LEU A 52 -17.74 -14.02 14.48
N ALA A 53 -17.92 -15.34 14.49
CA ALA A 53 -16.88 -16.28 14.92
C ALA A 53 -15.62 -16.14 14.07
N SER A 54 -14.46 -16.06 14.72
CA SER A 54 -13.17 -16.09 14.02
C SER A 54 -13.00 -17.45 13.32
N PRO A 55 -12.57 -17.50 12.04
CA PRO A 55 -12.30 -18.77 11.38
C PRO A 55 -11.19 -19.51 12.16
N LYS A 56 -11.53 -20.68 12.72
CA LYS A 56 -10.55 -21.51 13.42
C LYS A 56 -9.61 -22.14 12.38
N LEU A 57 -8.31 -21.87 12.50
CA LEU A 57 -7.26 -22.56 11.75
C LEU A 57 -7.25 -24.04 12.18
N GLN A 58 -7.92 -24.92 11.42
CA GLN A 58 -7.93 -26.36 11.68
C GLN A 58 -6.70 -27.04 11.04
N TRP A 59 -5.53 -26.84 11.64
CA TRP A 59 -4.26 -27.46 11.20
C TRP A 59 -4.36 -28.99 11.06
N ARG A 60 -5.18 -29.64 11.88
CA ARG A 60 -5.41 -31.11 11.86
C ARG A 60 -6.11 -31.62 10.59
N GLN A 61 -6.89 -30.78 9.90
CA GLN A 61 -7.57 -31.20 8.66
C GLN A 61 -6.68 -31.09 7.42
N ILE A 62 -5.63 -30.25 7.47
CA ILE A 62 -4.67 -30.07 6.37
C ILE A 62 -3.68 -31.24 6.34
N ILE A 63 -3.31 -31.78 7.51
CA ILE A 63 -2.35 -32.88 7.64
C ILE A 63 -3.00 -34.25 7.33
N ASN A 64 -4.29 -34.43 7.62
CA ASN A 64 -4.99 -35.71 7.40
C ASN A 64 -5.65 -35.88 6.02
N ARG A 65 -5.42 -34.97 5.07
CA ARG A 65 -6.08 -34.99 3.74
C ARG A 65 -5.28 -35.69 2.64
N SER A 66 -4.51 -36.72 2.98
CA SER A 66 -3.70 -37.47 2.00
C SER A 66 -4.33 -38.76 1.44
N THR A 67 -5.60 -39.10 1.74
CA THR A 67 -6.16 -40.41 1.29
C THR A 67 -7.59 -40.46 0.78
N HIS A 68 -8.26 -39.35 0.47
CA HIS A 68 -9.49 -39.41 -0.36
C HIS A 68 -9.56 -38.24 -1.35
N LYS A 69 -9.00 -38.48 -2.55
CA LYS A 69 -9.36 -37.79 -3.79
C LYS A 69 -10.78 -38.24 -4.18
N GLU A 70 -11.81 -37.46 -3.85
CA GLU A 70 -12.96 -37.19 -4.74
C GLU A 70 -14.04 -36.28 -4.12
N ASP A 71 -14.07 -36.02 -2.80
CA ASP A 71 -15.12 -35.19 -2.19
C ASP A 71 -14.73 -33.74 -1.79
N ALA A 72 -13.59 -33.23 -2.26
CA ALA A 72 -13.06 -31.91 -1.88
C ALA A 72 -13.52 -30.75 -2.80
N LEU A 73 -14.72 -30.82 -3.38
CA LEU A 73 -15.30 -29.77 -4.24
C LEU A 73 -16.55 -29.09 -3.65
N ARG A 74 -16.80 -29.26 -2.35
CA ARG A 74 -17.79 -28.47 -1.60
C ARG A 74 -17.10 -27.75 -0.44
N ILE A 75 -16.42 -26.65 -0.77
CA ILE A 75 -16.27 -25.54 0.18
C ILE A 75 -17.63 -24.85 0.17
N ASP A 76 -18.27 -24.76 1.34
CA ASP A 76 -19.62 -24.23 1.56
C ASP A 76 -19.95 -23.06 0.63
N ALA A 77 -20.62 -23.40 -0.47
CA ALA A 77 -21.35 -22.45 -1.27
C ALA A 77 -22.50 -21.97 -0.39
N VAL A 78 -22.51 -20.66 -0.11
CA VAL A 78 -23.73 -19.96 0.27
C VAL A 78 -24.83 -20.39 -0.70
N PRO A 79 -26.07 -20.68 -0.26
CA PRO A 79 -27.13 -21.09 -1.16
C PRO A 79 -27.29 -20.05 -2.28
N ASP A 80 -26.96 -20.46 -3.50
CA ASP A 80 -26.92 -19.64 -4.71
C ASP A 80 -28.34 -19.33 -5.26
N GLY A 81 -29.30 -19.16 -4.36
CA GLY A 81 -30.72 -19.07 -4.67
C GLY A 81 -31.36 -17.89 -3.98
N LYS A 82 -30.93 -16.66 -4.34
CA LYS A 82 -31.69 -15.38 -4.25
C LYS A 82 -30.86 -14.11 -4.51
N PHE A 83 -29.58 -14.19 -4.89
CA PHE A 83 -28.72 -13.01 -5.05
C PHE A 83 -28.47 -12.55 -6.50
N ASN A 84 -29.21 -13.07 -7.47
CA ASN A 84 -29.11 -12.64 -8.87
C ASN A 84 -29.77 -11.29 -9.19
N ASN A 85 -30.38 -10.62 -8.21
CA ASN A 85 -31.05 -9.34 -8.40
C ASN A 85 -30.67 -8.33 -7.29
N VAL A 86 -29.38 -8.07 -7.08
CA VAL A 86 -29.00 -6.76 -6.52
C VAL A 86 -29.03 -5.81 -7.71
N PRO A 87 -29.94 -4.82 -7.79
CA PRO A 87 -29.97 -3.93 -8.94
C PRO A 87 -28.62 -3.22 -9.03
N GLU A 88 -28.09 -3.09 -10.25
CA GLU A 88 -26.85 -2.37 -10.55
C GLU A 88 -27.06 -0.86 -10.27
N ILE A 89 -27.04 -0.47 -9.00
CA ILE A 89 -27.49 0.86 -8.59
C ILE A 89 -26.34 1.87 -8.65
N ASN A 90 -26.59 2.94 -9.39
CA ASN A 90 -25.73 4.11 -9.50
C ASN A 90 -25.79 4.94 -8.20
N PHE A 91 -24.79 4.77 -7.32
CA PHE A 91 -24.63 5.52 -6.06
C PHE A 91 -24.38 7.03 -6.24
N ALA A 92 -24.22 7.54 -7.47
CA ALA A 92 -24.08 8.98 -7.70
C ALA A 92 -25.44 9.70 -7.75
N ASN A 93 -26.53 9.01 -8.11
CA ASN A 93 -27.87 9.61 -8.13
C ASN A 93 -28.56 9.46 -6.76
N GLU A 94 -29.18 10.54 -6.29
CA GLU A 94 -29.85 10.62 -4.99
C GLU A 94 -31.13 9.75 -4.95
N GLU A 95 -31.93 9.79 -6.02
CA GLU A 95 -33.17 9.00 -6.17
C GLU A 95 -32.93 7.47 -6.06
N ASN A 96 -31.79 7.01 -6.57
CA ASN A 96 -31.38 5.61 -6.53
C ASN A 96 -30.90 5.17 -5.14
N ARG A 97 -30.38 6.10 -4.33
CA ARG A 97 -29.94 5.83 -2.95
C ARG A 97 -31.10 5.79 -1.98
N LEU A 98 -32.16 6.56 -2.25
CA LEU A 98 -33.37 6.64 -1.44
C LEU A 98 -34.25 5.39 -1.50
N GLN A 99 -34.09 4.54 -2.53
CA GLN A 99 -34.87 3.30 -2.71
C GLN A 99 -34.26 2.07 -2.03
N ILE A 100 -33.06 2.17 -1.45
CA ILE A 100 -32.33 1.03 -0.88
C ILE A 100 -32.65 0.90 0.61
N SER A 101 -32.96 -0.30 1.07
CA SER A 101 -33.13 -0.57 2.51
C SER A 101 -31.78 -0.53 3.26
N ASP A 102 -31.79 -0.15 4.55
CA ASP A 102 -30.62 -0.20 5.45
C ASP A 102 -29.94 -1.59 5.45
N ASP A 103 -30.75 -2.64 5.39
CA ASP A 103 -30.26 -4.02 5.30
C ASP A 103 -29.62 -4.33 3.95
N GLU A 104 -30.17 -3.82 2.85
CA GLU A 104 -29.62 -4.01 1.50
C GLU A 104 -28.29 -3.27 1.34
N TRP A 105 -28.19 -2.04 1.86
CA TRP A 105 -26.95 -1.26 1.85
C TRP A 105 -25.85 -1.95 2.65
N SER A 106 -26.14 -2.36 3.88
CA SER A 106 -25.17 -3.05 4.74
C SER A 106 -24.78 -4.41 4.16
N ASN A 107 -25.71 -5.16 3.56
CA ASN A 107 -25.44 -6.41 2.86
C ASN A 107 -24.55 -6.20 1.62
N ALA A 108 -24.80 -5.16 0.83
CA ALA A 108 -23.98 -4.81 -0.33
C ALA A 108 -22.55 -4.41 0.09
N SER A 109 -22.42 -3.59 1.14
CA SER A 109 -21.11 -3.21 1.71
C SER A 109 -20.35 -4.44 2.24
N ARG A 110 -21.05 -5.39 2.88
CA ARG A 110 -20.50 -6.68 3.31
C ARG A 110 -20.07 -7.58 2.14
N ALA A 111 -20.86 -7.64 1.06
CA ALA A 111 -20.57 -8.49 -0.09
C ALA A 111 -19.26 -8.11 -0.80
N MET A 112 -18.84 -6.84 -0.71
CA MET A 112 -17.56 -6.36 -1.26
C MET A 112 -16.34 -6.84 -0.46
N ARG A 113 -16.53 -7.22 0.81
CA ARG A 113 -15.46 -7.71 1.71
C ARG A 113 -15.28 -9.22 1.54
N THR A 114 -14.36 -9.62 0.67
CA THR A 114 -14.18 -11.04 0.29
C THR A 114 -12.83 -11.62 0.71
N ALA A 115 -11.82 -10.80 0.99
CA ALA A 115 -10.46 -11.25 1.27
C ALA A 115 -10.31 -11.87 2.68
N SER A 116 -9.54 -12.96 2.74
CA SER A 116 -9.11 -13.59 4.00
C SER A 116 -7.79 -12.97 4.48
N SER A 117 -7.43 -13.19 5.76
CA SER A 117 -6.13 -12.77 6.28
C SER A 117 -4.94 -13.37 5.52
N GLY A 118 -5.04 -14.64 5.10
CA GLY A 118 -4.02 -15.27 4.26
C GLY A 118 -3.88 -14.64 2.88
N ALA A 119 -5.00 -14.26 2.24
CA ALA A 119 -4.95 -13.54 0.97
C ALA A 119 -4.25 -12.18 1.13
N VAL A 120 -4.55 -11.44 2.22
CA VAL A 120 -3.89 -10.16 2.52
C VAL A 120 -2.42 -10.32 2.83
N PHE A 121 -2.00 -11.38 3.53
CA PHE A 121 -0.58 -11.69 3.73
C PHE A 121 0.16 -11.78 2.39
N TYR A 122 -0.40 -12.52 1.43
CA TYR A 122 0.20 -12.64 0.10
C TYR A 122 0.13 -11.34 -0.69
N LEU A 123 -0.94 -10.55 -0.58
CA LEU A 123 -1.04 -9.24 -1.23
C LEU A 123 0.00 -8.25 -0.70
N ILE A 124 0.22 -8.19 0.61
CA ILE A 124 1.27 -7.35 1.20
C ILE A 124 2.65 -7.86 0.74
N THR A 125 2.85 -9.18 0.74
CA THR A 125 4.11 -9.77 0.32
C THR A 125 4.37 -9.52 -1.17
N THR A 126 3.40 -9.67 -2.06
CA THR A 126 3.57 -9.41 -3.50
C THR A 126 3.83 -7.93 -3.80
N ASP A 127 3.26 -7.01 -3.02
CA ASP A 127 3.45 -5.56 -3.20
C ASP A 127 4.84 -5.11 -2.76
N ILE A 128 5.31 -5.62 -1.61
CA ILE A 128 6.53 -5.13 -0.99
C ILE A 128 7.75 -5.98 -1.38
N LEU A 129 7.63 -7.31 -1.47
CA LEU A 129 8.77 -8.24 -1.56
C LEU A 129 9.60 -8.04 -2.85
N GLY A 130 10.75 -7.39 -2.70
CA GLY A 130 11.77 -7.27 -3.74
C GLY A 130 13.13 -6.94 -3.14
N PRO A 131 13.87 -7.91 -2.55
CA PRO A 131 15.10 -7.64 -1.80
C PRO A 131 16.29 -7.24 -2.68
N TYR A 132 16.06 -6.94 -3.96
CA TYR A 132 17.09 -6.91 -4.97
C TYR A 132 18.10 -5.77 -4.79
N GLY A 133 17.69 -4.67 -4.15
CA GLY A 133 18.53 -3.53 -3.80
C GLY A 133 19.14 -3.56 -2.40
N VAL A 134 18.82 -4.58 -1.58
CA VAL A 134 19.34 -4.61 -0.19
C VAL A 134 20.85 -4.78 -0.17
N GLY A 135 21.42 -5.62 -1.04
CA GLY A 135 22.88 -5.78 -1.14
C GLY A 135 23.60 -4.48 -1.53
N PHE A 136 23.01 -3.72 -2.45
CA PHE A 136 23.50 -2.38 -2.82
C PHE A 136 23.46 -1.42 -1.62
N ALA A 137 22.35 -1.39 -0.87
CA ALA A 137 22.22 -0.55 0.31
C ALA A 137 23.23 -0.93 1.41
N MET A 138 23.52 -2.22 1.60
CA MET A 138 24.58 -2.68 2.51
C MET A 138 25.97 -2.26 2.01
N GLY A 139 26.20 -2.24 0.70
CA GLY A 139 27.45 -1.77 0.11
C GLY A 139 27.69 -0.27 0.27
N THR A 140 26.64 0.54 0.31
CA THR A 140 26.73 2.00 0.51
C THR A 140 26.73 2.42 1.97
N LEU A 141 26.14 1.62 2.87
CA LEU A 141 26.04 1.93 4.31
C LEU A 141 27.03 1.15 5.19
N GLY A 142 27.57 0.04 4.69
CA GLY A 142 28.30 -0.94 5.48
C GLY A 142 27.39 -1.83 6.34
N TRP A 143 27.98 -2.85 6.96
CA TRP A 143 27.27 -3.87 7.75
C TRP A 143 26.46 -3.29 8.90
N GLY A 144 27.09 -2.53 9.80
CA GLY A 144 26.46 -2.03 11.02
C GLY A 144 25.28 -1.09 10.71
N PRO A 145 25.53 0.05 10.05
CA PRO A 145 24.48 1.01 9.70
C PRO A 145 23.42 0.41 8.78
N GLY A 146 23.80 -0.40 7.78
CA GLY A 146 22.87 -1.04 6.86
C GLY A 146 21.87 -1.96 7.57
N ILE A 147 22.33 -2.88 8.41
CA ILE A 147 21.46 -3.79 9.18
C ILE A 147 20.58 -3.01 10.17
N ALA A 148 21.16 -2.04 10.88
CA ALA A 148 20.44 -1.24 11.85
C ALA A 148 19.31 -0.44 11.18
N LEU A 149 19.60 0.25 10.08
CA LEU A 149 18.61 1.06 9.36
C LEU A 149 17.51 0.20 8.74
N TYR A 150 17.84 -0.92 8.09
CA TYR A 150 16.82 -1.84 7.57
C TYR A 150 15.91 -2.38 8.68
N THR A 151 16.46 -2.66 9.86
CA THR A 151 15.68 -3.12 11.01
C THR A 151 14.77 -2.03 11.55
N VAL A 152 15.27 -0.81 11.70
CA VAL A 152 14.48 0.33 12.17
C VAL A 152 13.39 0.68 11.17
N PHE A 153 13.71 0.82 9.88
CA PHE A 153 12.69 1.10 8.84
C PHE A 153 11.68 -0.03 8.72
N GLY A 154 12.12 -1.29 8.76
CA GLY A 154 11.21 -2.44 8.74
C GLY A 154 10.25 -2.44 9.94
N PHE A 155 10.72 -2.13 11.14
CA PHE A 155 9.86 -2.01 12.32
C PHE A 155 8.92 -0.81 12.22
N MET A 156 9.43 0.36 11.83
CA MET A 156 8.66 1.60 11.74
C MET A 156 7.61 1.55 10.62
N ALA A 157 7.88 0.85 9.51
CA ALA A 157 6.89 0.57 8.48
C ALA A 157 5.76 -0.32 9.01
N GLY A 158 6.09 -1.36 9.78
CA GLY A 158 5.11 -2.18 10.48
C GLY A 158 4.28 -1.37 11.50
N TYR A 159 4.94 -0.45 12.22
CA TYR A 159 4.27 0.48 13.13
C TYR A 159 3.32 1.44 12.39
N SER A 160 3.75 2.01 11.27
CA SER A 160 2.89 2.82 10.41
C SER A 160 1.67 2.04 9.90
N GLY A 161 1.85 0.78 9.53
CA GLY A 161 0.74 -0.12 9.19
C GLY A 161 -0.23 -0.34 10.34
N TYR A 162 0.28 -0.47 11.57
CA TYR A 162 -0.54 -0.51 12.79
C TYR A 162 -1.32 0.81 12.99
N LEU A 163 -0.71 1.97 12.76
CA LEU A 163 -1.39 3.26 12.87
C LEU A 163 -2.53 3.40 11.86
N ILE A 164 -2.30 2.99 10.60
CA ILE A 164 -3.36 2.95 9.57
C ILE A 164 -4.50 2.05 10.02
N TRP A 165 -4.19 0.84 10.51
CA TRP A 165 -5.20 -0.10 11.00
C TRP A 165 -6.01 0.47 12.18
N HIS A 166 -5.35 1.12 13.15
CA HIS A 166 -5.98 1.73 14.32
C HIS A 166 -6.98 2.82 13.90
N VAL A 167 -6.55 3.72 13.02
CA VAL A 167 -7.39 4.80 12.49
C VAL A 167 -8.53 4.23 11.63
N TYR A 168 -8.24 3.23 10.78
CA TYR A 168 -9.23 2.57 9.93
C TYR A 168 -10.33 1.91 10.77
N LEU A 169 -9.99 1.10 11.78
CA LEU A 169 -10.99 0.45 12.62
C LEU A 169 -11.91 1.44 13.34
N GLY A 170 -11.37 2.61 13.68
CA GLY A 170 -12.09 3.68 14.36
C GLY A 170 -12.98 4.54 13.47
N LEU A 171 -12.82 4.46 12.15
CA LEU A 171 -13.50 5.35 11.20
C LEU A 171 -14.34 4.60 10.16
N ASP A 172 -13.97 3.38 9.79
CA ASP A 172 -14.69 2.58 8.79
C ASP A 172 -15.96 1.92 9.36
N SER A 173 -17.05 1.99 8.59
CA SER A 173 -18.33 1.34 8.89
C SER A 173 -19.02 0.82 7.62
N TYR A 174 -20.10 0.04 7.73
CA TYR A 174 -20.85 -0.39 6.54
C TYR A 174 -21.60 0.76 5.86
N GLU A 175 -22.06 1.72 6.66
CA GLU A 175 -22.75 2.93 6.26
C GLU A 175 -21.79 3.92 5.59
N PHE A 176 -20.62 4.12 6.19
CA PHE A 176 -19.55 4.99 5.69
C PHE A 176 -18.26 4.18 5.45
N PRO A 177 -18.18 3.39 4.37
CA PRO A 177 -17.02 2.55 4.11
C PRO A 177 -15.78 3.41 3.78
N CYS A 178 -14.64 3.11 4.42
CA CYS A 178 -13.33 3.64 3.98
C CYS A 178 -12.81 2.74 2.87
N ARG A 179 -12.59 3.28 1.67
CA ARG A 179 -12.16 2.50 0.51
C ARG A 179 -10.76 2.88 0.04
N ASN A 180 -10.38 4.14 0.20
CA ASN A 180 -9.12 4.66 -0.31
C ASN A 180 -8.29 5.26 0.81
N TYR A 181 -6.98 5.25 0.66
CA TYR A 181 -6.04 5.81 1.65
C TYR A 181 -6.37 7.26 2.08
N GLY A 182 -6.76 8.12 1.13
CA GLY A 182 -7.17 9.50 1.42
C GLY A 182 -8.48 9.65 2.21
N ASP A 183 -9.30 8.61 2.36
CA ASP A 183 -10.51 8.68 3.20
C ASP A 183 -10.13 8.84 4.69
N LEU A 184 -8.99 8.29 5.10
CA LEU A 184 -8.47 8.50 6.44
C LEU A 184 -8.09 9.96 6.64
N ALA A 185 -7.42 10.57 5.65
CA ALA A 185 -7.07 12.00 5.66
C ALA A 185 -8.34 12.89 5.69
N PHE A 186 -9.38 12.54 4.94
CA PHE A 186 -10.64 13.27 4.93
C PHE A 186 -11.31 13.31 6.30
N ARG A 187 -11.42 12.15 6.96
CA ARG A 187 -12.14 12.02 8.23
C ARG A 187 -11.34 12.58 9.41
N THR A 188 -10.01 12.58 9.32
CA THR A 188 -9.11 13.10 10.37
C THR A 188 -8.77 14.58 10.20
N TRP A 189 -8.45 15.05 8.99
CA TRP A 189 -7.96 16.41 8.72
C TRP A 189 -8.81 17.22 7.72
N GLY A 190 -9.86 16.62 7.16
CA GLY A 190 -10.81 17.29 6.28
C GLY A 190 -10.43 17.25 4.79
N LYS A 191 -11.18 18.01 3.98
CA LYS A 191 -11.01 18.09 2.52
C LYS A 191 -9.60 18.39 2.02
N PRO A 192 -8.87 19.41 2.52
CA PRO A 192 -7.58 19.75 1.92
C PRO A 192 -6.57 18.61 2.08
N ALA A 193 -6.53 17.98 3.26
CA ALA A 193 -5.66 16.84 3.51
C ALA A 193 -6.00 15.62 2.63
N ARG A 194 -7.29 15.41 2.34
CA ARG A 194 -7.75 14.39 1.38
C ARG A 194 -7.18 14.62 -0.01
N TYR A 195 -7.30 15.83 -0.56
CA TYR A 195 -6.79 16.13 -1.90
C TYR A 195 -5.27 15.97 -1.98
N VAL A 196 -4.54 16.49 -0.99
CA VAL A 196 -3.08 16.33 -0.93
C VAL A 196 -2.71 14.84 -0.89
N THR A 197 -3.35 14.06 -0.03
CA THR A 197 -3.07 12.62 0.12
C THR A 197 -3.39 11.85 -1.17
N ASN A 198 -4.54 12.10 -1.78
CA ASN A 198 -4.97 11.42 -3.01
C ASN A 198 -4.06 11.76 -4.20
N ILE A 199 -3.67 13.02 -4.35
CA ILE A 199 -2.73 13.45 -5.41
C ILE A 199 -1.38 12.79 -5.18
N MET A 200 -0.89 12.79 -3.94
CA MET A 200 0.39 12.17 -3.59
C MET A 200 0.39 10.65 -3.82
N GLN A 201 -0.69 9.95 -3.43
CA GLN A 201 -0.87 8.52 -3.68
C GLN A 201 -0.93 8.22 -5.18
N ALA A 202 -1.71 8.99 -5.95
CA ALA A 202 -1.84 8.80 -7.39
C ALA A 202 -0.52 9.02 -8.15
N LEU A 203 0.18 10.11 -7.84
CA LEU A 203 1.50 10.40 -8.42
C LEU A 203 2.53 9.34 -8.00
N GLY A 204 2.54 8.95 -6.72
CA GLY A 204 3.43 7.89 -6.22
C GLY A 204 3.24 6.57 -6.97
N LEU A 205 1.99 6.12 -7.15
CA LEU A 205 1.68 4.90 -7.90
C LEU A 205 2.05 5.01 -9.40
N LEU A 206 1.85 6.18 -10.02
CA LEU A 206 2.24 6.42 -11.41
C LEU A 206 3.76 6.35 -11.58
N LEU A 207 4.50 6.95 -10.66
CA LEU A 207 5.96 6.98 -10.71
C LEU A 207 6.58 5.62 -10.38
N ILE A 208 6.02 4.86 -9.42
CA ILE A 208 6.39 3.45 -9.20
C ILE A 208 6.19 2.64 -10.49
N LEU A 209 5.07 2.86 -11.20
CA LEU A 209 4.84 2.17 -12.48
C LEU A 209 5.92 2.54 -13.52
N GLY A 210 6.34 3.80 -13.57
CA GLY A 210 7.48 4.24 -14.37
C GLY A 210 8.77 3.52 -13.96
N GLN A 211 9.05 3.41 -12.67
CA GLN A 211 10.27 2.77 -12.14
C GLN A 211 10.31 1.28 -12.54
N VAL A 212 9.20 0.58 -12.33
CA VAL A 212 9.00 -0.82 -12.73
C VAL A 212 9.20 -0.98 -14.24
N THR A 213 8.69 -0.03 -15.03
CA THR A 213 8.86 -0.04 -16.49
C THR A 213 10.32 0.06 -16.91
N ILE A 214 11.12 0.91 -16.27
CA ILE A 214 12.57 1.01 -16.51
C ILE A 214 13.26 -0.31 -16.14
N GLN A 215 13.00 -0.81 -14.93
CA GLN A 215 13.62 -2.04 -14.41
C GLN A 215 13.39 -3.25 -15.33
N TYR A 216 12.16 -3.46 -15.80
CA TYR A 216 11.86 -4.59 -16.68
C TYR A 216 12.24 -4.33 -18.13
N GLY A 217 12.37 -3.07 -18.55
CA GLY A 217 13.06 -2.70 -19.78
C GLY A 217 14.53 -3.17 -19.76
N GLN A 218 15.24 -2.95 -18.65
CA GLN A 218 16.61 -3.45 -18.47
C GLN A 218 16.68 -4.99 -18.49
N ASN A 219 15.72 -5.69 -17.84
CA ASN A 219 15.65 -7.15 -17.90
C ASN A 219 15.58 -7.68 -19.34
N ILE A 220 14.70 -7.09 -20.17
CA ILE A 220 14.52 -7.48 -21.58
C ILE A 220 15.77 -7.13 -22.39
N SER A 221 16.35 -5.95 -22.17
CA SER A 221 17.56 -5.51 -22.87
C SER A 221 18.72 -6.46 -22.62
N GLN A 222 18.98 -6.83 -21.35
CA GLN A 222 20.00 -7.81 -20.98
C GLN A 222 19.70 -9.19 -21.54
N ALA A 223 18.45 -9.67 -21.46
CA ALA A 223 18.04 -10.96 -22.01
C ALA A 223 18.19 -11.05 -23.54
N SER A 224 18.16 -9.91 -24.23
CA SER A 224 18.40 -9.82 -25.68
C SER A 224 19.87 -9.61 -26.06
N ARG A 225 20.80 -9.61 -25.10
CA ARG A 225 22.21 -9.22 -25.27
C ARG A 225 22.37 -7.82 -25.87
N PHE A 226 21.49 -6.89 -25.51
CA PHE A 226 21.50 -5.51 -26.02
C PHE A 226 21.34 -5.40 -27.54
N ASN A 227 20.81 -6.43 -28.22
CA ASN A 227 20.54 -6.40 -29.66
C ASN A 227 19.29 -5.60 -30.02
N LEU A 228 18.42 -5.33 -29.04
CA LEU A 228 17.24 -4.49 -29.21
C LEU A 228 17.55 -3.05 -28.81
N CYS A 229 17.00 -2.08 -29.55
CA CYS A 229 17.03 -0.69 -29.12
C CYS A 229 16.39 -0.57 -27.73
N TYR A 230 17.10 0.09 -26.81
CA TYR A 230 16.69 0.11 -25.40
C TYR A 230 15.25 0.58 -25.23
N ILE A 231 14.79 1.60 -25.96
CA ILE A 231 13.42 2.14 -25.88
C ILE A 231 12.32 1.12 -26.22
N VAL A 232 12.63 0.12 -27.04
CA VAL A 232 11.68 -0.95 -27.42
C VAL A 232 11.47 -1.91 -26.24
N CYS A 233 12.48 -2.08 -25.39
CA CYS A 233 12.41 -3.00 -24.25
C CYS A 233 11.34 -2.61 -23.20
N PRO A 234 11.31 -1.39 -22.63
CA PRO A 234 10.24 -0.96 -21.73
C PRO A 234 8.89 -0.88 -22.46
N LEU A 235 8.87 -0.58 -23.77
CA LEU A 235 7.62 -0.59 -24.55
C LEU A 235 6.98 -1.98 -24.60
N LEU A 236 7.77 -3.05 -24.77
CA LEU A 236 7.25 -4.43 -24.73
C LEU A 236 6.61 -4.76 -23.37
N PHE A 237 7.25 -4.34 -22.28
CA PHE A 237 6.71 -4.51 -20.93
C PHE A 237 5.39 -3.76 -20.75
N VAL A 238 5.32 -2.50 -21.23
CA VAL A 238 4.12 -1.65 -21.18
C VAL A 238 2.96 -2.26 -21.96
N ILE A 239 3.22 -2.80 -23.15
CA ILE A 239 2.21 -3.48 -23.96
C ILE A 239 1.66 -4.71 -23.23
N ALA A 240 2.53 -5.54 -22.65
CA ALA A 240 2.10 -6.70 -21.88
C ALA A 240 1.30 -6.31 -20.62
N GLY A 241 1.79 -5.29 -19.89
CA GLY A 241 1.14 -4.74 -18.71
C GLY A 241 -0.24 -4.16 -19.00
N PHE A 242 -0.41 -3.49 -20.15
CA PHE A 242 -1.71 -3.01 -20.63
C PHE A 242 -2.71 -4.15 -20.75
N PHE A 243 -2.38 -5.23 -21.46
CA PHE A 243 -3.30 -6.37 -21.64
C PHE A 243 -3.63 -7.06 -20.32
N MET A 244 -2.65 -7.21 -19.43
CA MET A 244 -2.88 -7.81 -18.12
C MET A 244 -3.77 -6.95 -17.23
N THR A 245 -3.62 -5.62 -17.28
CA THR A 245 -4.43 -4.68 -16.50
C THR A 245 -5.88 -4.64 -16.99
N GLN A 246 -6.19 -5.06 -18.21
CA GLN A 246 -7.58 -5.16 -18.68
C GLN A 246 -8.37 -6.28 -17.99
N ILE A 247 -7.71 -7.23 -17.30
CA ILE A 247 -8.38 -8.32 -16.59
C ILE A 247 -9.03 -7.80 -15.31
N ARG A 248 -10.31 -7.43 -15.38
CA ARG A 248 -11.03 -6.76 -14.28
C ARG A 248 -11.41 -7.63 -13.08
N THR A 249 -11.48 -8.95 -13.28
CA THR A 249 -12.03 -9.90 -12.31
C THR A 249 -11.08 -11.08 -12.12
N LEU A 250 -10.14 -11.01 -11.19
CA LEU A 250 -9.36 -12.19 -10.82
C LEU A 250 -10.12 -12.91 -9.71
N LYS A 251 -11.06 -13.78 -10.09
CA LYS A 251 -11.88 -14.55 -9.13
C LYS A 251 -11.06 -15.42 -8.14
N ASN A 252 -9.72 -15.44 -8.26
CA ASN A 252 -8.75 -16.05 -7.35
C ASN A 252 -7.50 -15.16 -7.11
N TYR A 253 -7.67 -13.86 -6.79
CA TYR A 253 -6.55 -12.92 -6.52
C TYR A 253 -5.44 -13.53 -5.63
N GLY A 254 -5.80 -14.24 -4.56
CA GLY A 254 -4.83 -14.84 -3.64
C GLY A 254 -3.96 -15.96 -4.22
N LEU A 255 -4.45 -16.75 -5.18
CA LEU A 255 -3.67 -17.83 -5.80
C LEU A 255 -2.60 -17.25 -6.73
N VAL A 256 -3.00 -16.26 -7.52
CA VAL A 256 -2.12 -15.56 -8.46
C VAL A 256 -1.04 -14.76 -7.71
N ALA A 257 -1.42 -14.07 -6.62
CA ALA A 257 -0.46 -13.40 -5.73
C ALA A 257 0.54 -14.39 -5.11
N ASN A 258 0.07 -15.53 -4.59
CA ASN A 258 0.94 -16.58 -4.06
C ASN A 258 1.93 -17.09 -5.12
N PHE A 259 1.50 -17.32 -6.36
CA PHE A 259 2.40 -17.73 -7.44
C PHE A 259 3.49 -16.69 -7.73
N SER A 260 3.15 -15.40 -7.75
CA SER A 260 4.13 -14.31 -7.90
C SER A 260 5.18 -14.31 -6.78
N VAL A 261 4.76 -14.49 -5.52
CA VAL A 261 5.69 -14.61 -4.37
C VAL A 261 6.67 -15.76 -4.56
N TRP A 262 6.21 -16.93 -5.01
CA TRP A 262 7.10 -18.07 -5.25
C TRP A 262 8.10 -17.84 -6.39
N LEU A 263 7.71 -17.14 -7.45
CA LEU A 263 8.64 -16.76 -8.53
C LEU A 263 9.72 -15.78 -8.03
N THR A 264 9.33 -14.83 -7.17
CA THR A 264 10.28 -13.91 -6.51
C THR A 264 11.24 -14.67 -5.61
N VAL A 265 10.73 -15.58 -4.75
CA VAL A 265 11.55 -16.44 -3.88
C VAL A 265 12.48 -17.36 -4.68
N LEU A 266 12.02 -17.91 -5.81
CA LEU A 266 12.86 -18.69 -6.71
C LEU A 266 14.01 -17.84 -7.28
N THR A 267 13.73 -16.61 -7.71
CA THR A 267 14.75 -15.68 -8.22
C THR A 267 15.80 -15.37 -7.16
N ILE A 268 15.38 -15.19 -5.91
CA ILE A 268 16.26 -14.98 -4.74
C ILE A 268 17.21 -16.18 -4.58
N PHE A 269 16.69 -17.40 -4.54
CA PHE A 269 17.51 -18.60 -4.36
C PHE A 269 18.49 -18.85 -5.51
N ILE A 270 18.05 -18.65 -6.76
CA ILE A 270 18.95 -18.78 -7.91
C ILE A 270 20.06 -17.74 -7.83
N THR A 271 19.73 -16.49 -7.51
CA THR A 271 20.72 -15.41 -7.42
C THR A 271 21.76 -15.69 -6.34
N MET A 272 21.33 -16.13 -5.15
CA MET A 272 22.24 -16.53 -4.07
C MET A 272 23.14 -17.69 -4.51
N GLY A 273 22.57 -18.75 -5.09
CA GLY A 273 23.33 -19.92 -5.52
C GLY A 273 24.42 -19.59 -6.54
N VAL A 274 24.12 -18.70 -7.48
CA VAL A 274 25.09 -18.29 -8.52
C VAL A 274 26.16 -17.37 -7.93
N MET A 275 25.79 -16.37 -7.12
CA MET A 275 26.76 -15.45 -6.52
C MET A 275 27.80 -16.15 -5.63
N ALA A 276 27.47 -17.28 -5.01
CA ALA A 276 28.44 -18.05 -4.24
C ALA A 276 29.45 -18.86 -5.08
N HIS A 277 29.14 -19.13 -6.35
CA HIS A 277 29.96 -19.96 -7.23
C HIS A 277 30.53 -19.20 -8.44
N SER A 278 30.25 -17.90 -8.56
CA SER A 278 30.71 -17.07 -9.67
C SER A 278 31.29 -15.76 -9.16
N PRO A 279 32.34 -15.22 -9.79
CA PRO A 279 32.86 -13.90 -9.45
C PRO A 279 31.81 -12.81 -9.76
N PRO A 280 31.93 -11.63 -9.14
CA PRO A 280 31.12 -10.47 -9.48
C PRO A 280 31.14 -10.14 -10.97
N ASN A 281 30.05 -9.57 -11.47
CA ASN A 281 30.00 -9.04 -12.83
C ASN A 281 30.70 -7.69 -12.90
N TYR A 282 32.03 -7.72 -12.98
CA TYR A 282 32.84 -6.52 -12.95
C TYR A 282 32.49 -5.48 -14.02
N PRO A 283 32.26 -5.84 -15.30
CA PRO A 283 31.93 -4.85 -16.33
C PRO A 283 30.62 -4.09 -16.06
N ILE A 284 29.58 -4.78 -15.58
CA ILE A 284 28.28 -4.15 -15.28
C ILE A 284 28.34 -3.33 -14.00
N SER A 285 29.20 -3.71 -13.05
CA SER A 285 29.30 -3.05 -11.74
C SER A 285 29.68 -1.57 -11.84
N ILE A 286 30.41 -1.16 -12.89
CA ILE A 286 30.77 0.25 -13.14
C ILE A 286 29.54 1.13 -13.40
N LEU A 287 28.43 0.53 -13.86
CA LEU A 287 27.24 1.26 -14.30
C LEU A 287 26.19 1.48 -13.19
N GLY A 288 26.36 0.89 -12.01
CA GLY A 288 25.30 0.97 -10.97
C GLY A 288 25.48 0.07 -9.75
N SER A 289 26.73 -0.25 -9.37
CA SER A 289 27.02 -0.94 -8.11
C SER A 289 27.23 0.03 -6.94
N ALA A 290 27.22 -0.47 -5.72
CA ALA A 290 27.48 0.32 -4.52
C ALA A 290 28.83 1.05 -4.57
N GLY A 291 29.87 0.40 -5.11
CA GLY A 291 31.18 1.00 -5.32
C GLY A 291 31.14 2.20 -6.26
N ALA A 292 30.30 2.16 -7.31
CA ALA A 292 30.15 3.29 -8.23
C ALA A 292 29.60 4.54 -7.53
N THR A 293 28.73 4.35 -6.54
CA THR A 293 28.13 5.43 -5.75
C THR A 293 29.05 5.92 -4.64
N VAL A 294 29.81 5.02 -4.01
CA VAL A 294 30.65 5.33 -2.85
C VAL A 294 32.00 5.89 -3.28
N ASP A 295 32.74 5.12 -4.08
CA ASP A 295 34.09 5.41 -4.55
C ASP A 295 34.38 4.56 -5.80
N SER A 296 34.30 5.20 -6.97
CA SER A 296 34.49 4.53 -8.25
C SER A 296 35.87 3.89 -8.40
N THR A 297 36.89 4.35 -7.67
CA THR A 297 38.23 3.75 -7.73
C THR A 297 38.26 2.31 -7.21
N THR A 298 37.30 1.95 -6.35
CA THR A 298 37.17 0.60 -5.77
C THR A 298 36.62 -0.44 -6.75
N ILE A 299 36.16 0.01 -7.93
CA ILE A 299 35.59 -0.85 -8.98
C ILE A 299 36.23 -0.64 -10.36
N THR A 300 37.08 0.37 -10.52
CA THR A 300 37.82 0.59 -11.77
C THR A 300 38.93 -0.45 -11.94
N PRO A 301 39.05 -1.08 -13.13
CA PRO A 301 40.15 -1.99 -13.41
C PRO A 301 41.49 -1.24 -13.49
N ASP A 302 42.58 -1.93 -13.15
CA ASP A 302 43.93 -1.42 -13.39
C ASP A 302 44.26 -1.32 -14.89
N ALA A 303 45.42 -0.77 -15.25
CA ALA A 303 45.86 -0.65 -16.64
C ALA A 303 46.04 -2.01 -17.35
N GLN A 304 46.04 -3.12 -16.59
CA GLN A 304 46.17 -4.49 -17.04
C GLN A 304 44.81 -5.21 -17.13
N GLY A 305 43.70 -4.54 -16.78
CA GLY A 305 42.34 -5.07 -16.83
C GLY A 305 41.94 -5.90 -15.60
N ASN A 306 42.73 -5.92 -14.53
CA ASN A 306 42.38 -6.62 -13.29
C ASN A 306 41.52 -5.72 -12.40
N TYR A 307 40.43 -6.27 -11.91
CA TYR A 307 39.54 -5.58 -10.98
C TYR A 307 40.04 -5.71 -9.54
N PRO A 308 39.85 -4.68 -8.70
CA PRO A 308 40.16 -4.74 -7.28
C PRO A 308 39.49 -5.94 -6.58
N PRO A 309 40.08 -6.46 -5.49
CA PRO A 309 39.44 -7.50 -4.70
C PRO A 309 38.17 -6.97 -4.01
N ILE A 310 37.28 -7.89 -3.64
CA ILE A 310 36.04 -7.55 -2.92
C ILE A 310 36.39 -6.94 -1.56
N ILE A 311 35.76 -5.81 -1.23
CA ILE A 311 35.91 -5.12 0.06
C ILE A 311 34.59 -5.09 0.83
N HIS A 312 34.70 -5.09 2.15
CA HIS A 312 33.57 -4.99 3.06
C HIS A 312 33.79 -3.85 4.05
N TYR A 313 32.79 -3.01 4.19
CA TYR A 313 32.75 -1.90 5.14
C TYR A 313 31.98 -2.34 6.38
N GLY A 314 32.61 -2.27 7.55
CA GLY A 314 31.94 -2.53 8.83
C GLY A 314 31.03 -1.37 9.26
N GLY A 315 31.48 -0.14 9.01
CA GLY A 315 30.72 1.10 9.21
C GLY A 315 30.46 1.83 7.90
N LEU A 316 30.03 3.09 7.98
CA LEU A 316 29.85 3.91 6.79
C LEU A 316 31.17 3.97 6.00
N PRO A 317 31.15 3.71 4.68
CA PRO A 317 32.31 3.97 3.85
C PRO A 317 32.65 5.48 3.85
N ALA A 318 33.83 5.85 3.33
CA ALA A 318 34.41 7.21 3.30
C ALA A 318 33.36 8.34 3.17
N PRO A 319 33.57 9.55 3.74
CA PRO A 319 32.52 10.55 3.96
C PRO A 319 31.81 10.97 2.66
N ASN A 320 30.75 10.24 2.33
CA ASN A 320 29.91 10.43 1.15
C ASN A 320 28.44 10.40 1.62
N LEU A 321 27.98 11.58 2.04
CA LEU A 321 26.63 11.78 2.55
C LEU A 321 25.57 11.39 1.52
N VAL A 322 25.79 11.74 0.25
CA VAL A 322 24.88 11.46 -0.85
C VAL A 322 24.72 9.95 -1.03
N GLY A 323 25.82 9.20 -1.15
CA GLY A 323 25.80 7.74 -1.27
C GLY A 323 25.14 7.04 -0.08
N SER A 324 25.35 7.55 1.13
CA SER A 324 24.71 7.04 2.35
C SER A 324 23.20 7.27 2.36
N ILE A 325 22.75 8.47 2.00
CA ILE A 325 21.31 8.80 1.90
C ILE A 325 20.65 7.96 0.81
N ASN A 326 21.33 7.75 -0.30
CA ASN A 326 20.91 6.92 -1.42
C ASN A 326 20.74 5.43 -1.05
N GLY A 327 21.67 4.87 -0.28
CA GLY A 327 21.51 3.55 0.34
C GLY A 327 20.30 3.49 1.27
N LEU A 328 20.11 4.52 2.08
CA LEU A 328 18.99 4.65 3.00
C LEU A 328 17.64 4.77 2.28
N LEU A 329 17.54 5.54 1.20
CA LEU A 329 16.33 5.65 0.36
C LEU A 329 15.99 4.33 -0.34
N SER A 330 16.99 3.53 -0.71
CA SER A 330 16.77 2.17 -1.19
C SER A 330 16.12 1.28 -0.13
N GLY A 331 16.49 1.45 1.14
CA GLY A 331 15.82 0.80 2.27
C GLY A 331 14.40 1.29 2.52
N VAL A 332 14.14 2.59 2.34
CA VAL A 332 12.79 3.17 2.41
C VAL A 332 11.89 2.58 1.32
N LEU A 333 12.38 2.55 0.08
CA LEU A 333 11.67 1.93 -1.04
C LEU A 333 11.34 0.47 -0.72
N ALA A 334 12.29 -0.26 -0.15
CA ALA A 334 12.14 -1.69 0.14
C ALA A 334 10.94 -1.98 1.07
N TYR A 335 10.59 -1.05 1.96
CA TYR A 335 9.44 -1.16 2.88
C TYR A 335 8.26 -0.24 2.51
N ALA A 336 8.29 0.40 1.35
CA ALA A 336 7.18 1.19 0.86
C ALA A 336 6.02 0.25 0.45
N GLY A 337 4.80 0.55 0.90
CA GLY A 337 3.62 -0.28 0.61
C GLY A 337 2.37 0.08 1.44
N ALA A 338 2.55 0.84 2.51
CA ALA A 338 1.46 1.26 3.40
C ALA A 338 0.33 2.03 2.69
N GLN A 339 0.64 2.64 1.54
CA GLN A 339 -0.30 3.39 0.69
C GLN A 339 -1.44 2.56 0.08
N LEU A 340 -1.36 1.22 0.11
CA LEU A 340 -2.42 0.32 -0.37
C LEU A 340 -3.13 -0.42 0.78
N PHE A 341 -2.74 -0.18 2.04
CA PHE A 341 -3.26 -0.95 3.18
C PHE A 341 -4.73 -0.67 3.43
N VAL A 342 -5.23 0.53 3.14
CA VAL A 342 -6.65 0.88 3.31
C VAL A 342 -7.51 0.12 2.31
N GLU A 343 -7.03 0.01 1.08
CA GLU A 343 -7.65 -0.75 0.01
C GLU A 343 -7.69 -2.25 0.36
N PHE A 344 -6.59 -2.80 0.91
CA PHE A 344 -6.58 -4.18 1.42
C PHE A 344 -7.56 -4.37 2.59
N LEU A 345 -7.58 -3.44 3.56
CA LEU A 345 -8.50 -3.46 4.69
C LEU A 345 -9.97 -3.40 4.25
N ALA A 346 -10.27 -2.60 3.22
CA ALA A 346 -11.60 -2.46 2.64
C ALA A 346 -12.12 -3.73 1.97
N GLU A 347 -11.22 -4.60 1.50
CA GLU A 347 -11.58 -5.91 0.94
C GLU A 347 -11.64 -7.03 1.99
N MET A 348 -11.14 -6.82 3.21
CA MET A 348 -11.11 -7.87 4.24
C MET A 348 -12.49 -8.18 4.82
N LYS A 349 -12.82 -9.47 4.91
CA LYS A 349 -13.98 -9.96 5.67
C LYS A 349 -13.94 -9.54 7.14
N ARG A 350 -12.76 -9.63 7.76
CA ARG A 350 -12.53 -9.28 9.17
C ARG A 350 -11.29 -8.39 9.31
N PRO A 351 -11.45 -7.05 9.26
CA PRO A 351 -10.33 -6.10 9.34
C PRO A 351 -9.47 -6.22 10.62
N ARG A 352 -10.00 -6.78 11.72
CA ARG A 352 -9.21 -7.07 12.93
C ARG A 352 -8.08 -8.08 12.70
N ASP A 353 -8.25 -9.02 11.78
CA ASP A 353 -7.21 -10.01 11.48
C ASP A 353 -6.11 -9.45 10.56
N PHE A 354 -6.23 -8.19 10.11
CA PHE A 354 -5.22 -7.51 9.30
C PHE A 354 -3.86 -7.46 10.00
N LEU A 355 -3.80 -7.11 11.29
CA LEU A 355 -2.52 -7.02 12.00
C LEU A 355 -1.74 -8.34 12.01
N LYS A 356 -2.44 -9.48 12.09
CA LYS A 356 -1.80 -10.80 12.03
C LYS A 356 -1.18 -11.04 10.66
N ALA A 357 -1.92 -10.70 9.60
CA ALA A 357 -1.44 -10.80 8.22
C ALA A 357 -0.27 -9.84 7.95
N MET A 358 -0.40 -8.58 8.39
CA MET A 358 0.58 -7.52 8.20
C MET A 358 1.88 -7.81 8.95
N TRP A 359 1.85 -8.09 10.26
CA TRP A 359 3.06 -8.43 11.01
C TRP A 359 3.70 -9.74 10.54
N GLY A 360 2.89 -10.72 10.14
CA GLY A 360 3.39 -11.94 9.52
C GLY A 360 4.14 -11.65 8.22
N ALA A 361 3.54 -10.86 7.32
CA ALA A 361 4.15 -10.48 6.05
C ALA A 361 5.41 -9.62 6.29
N GLN A 362 5.33 -8.65 7.19
CA GLN A 362 6.45 -7.77 7.55
C GLN A 362 7.65 -8.56 8.09
N LEU A 363 7.41 -9.51 8.99
CA LEU A 363 8.47 -10.37 9.52
C LEU A 363 9.09 -11.25 8.42
N PHE A 364 8.27 -11.81 7.53
CA PHE A 364 8.74 -12.59 6.40
C PHE A 364 9.60 -11.75 5.44
N ILE A 365 9.12 -10.58 5.03
CA ILE A 365 9.83 -9.63 4.17
C ILE A 365 11.15 -9.22 4.83
N TYR A 366 11.12 -8.82 6.11
CA TYR A 366 12.31 -8.43 6.86
C TYR A 366 13.36 -9.55 6.90
N ALA A 367 12.95 -10.79 7.20
CA ALA A 367 13.85 -11.93 7.24
C ALA A 367 14.49 -12.19 5.87
N VAL A 368 13.67 -12.20 4.80
CA VAL A 368 14.17 -12.38 3.43
C VAL A 368 15.13 -11.26 3.05
N TYR A 369 14.82 -10.01 3.39
CA TYR A 369 15.62 -8.85 3.05
C TYR A 369 16.98 -8.89 3.71
N LEU A 370 17.04 -9.12 5.02
CA LEU A 370 18.32 -9.19 5.72
C LEU A 370 19.14 -10.40 5.30
N ILE A 371 18.53 -11.60 5.22
CA ILE A 371 19.27 -12.80 4.81
C ILE A 371 19.85 -12.59 3.41
N TYR A 372 19.03 -12.16 2.45
CA TYR A 372 19.47 -11.94 1.08
C TYR A 372 20.48 -10.80 0.96
N GLY A 373 20.20 -9.65 1.58
CA GLY A 373 21.06 -8.47 1.53
C GLY A 373 22.44 -8.73 2.13
N CYS A 374 22.49 -9.37 3.30
CA CYS A 374 23.75 -9.79 3.93
C CYS A 374 24.49 -10.79 3.03
N TYR A 375 23.79 -11.76 2.47
CA TYR A 375 24.40 -12.75 1.59
C TYR A 375 25.00 -12.13 0.33
N VAL A 376 24.23 -11.29 -0.38
CA VAL A 376 24.71 -10.58 -1.57
C VAL A 376 25.91 -9.71 -1.21
N TYR A 377 25.84 -8.95 -0.12
CA TYR A 377 26.95 -8.08 0.28
C TYR A 377 28.21 -8.85 0.67
N HIS A 378 28.07 -10.03 1.30
CA HIS A 378 29.21 -10.89 1.60
C HIS A 378 29.94 -11.34 0.31
N PHE A 379 29.21 -11.80 -0.71
CA PHE A 379 29.80 -12.32 -1.94
C PHE A 379 30.15 -11.27 -3.00
N GLN A 380 29.51 -10.10 -2.97
CA GLN A 380 29.69 -9.06 -4.00
C GLN A 380 30.37 -7.80 -3.45
N GLY A 381 30.29 -7.51 -2.15
CA GLY A 381 30.88 -6.33 -1.53
C GLY A 381 30.49 -5.04 -2.25
N GLN A 382 31.48 -4.25 -2.64
CA GLN A 382 31.30 -3.01 -3.42
C GLN A 382 30.69 -3.25 -4.81
N TYR A 383 30.81 -4.45 -5.38
CA TYR A 383 30.23 -4.80 -6.68
C TYR A 383 28.71 -5.11 -6.61
N SER A 384 28.10 -4.99 -5.44
CA SER A 384 26.66 -5.21 -5.26
C SER A 384 25.84 -4.25 -6.13
N TYR A 385 25.22 -4.80 -7.16
CA TYR A 385 24.36 -4.05 -8.10
C TYR A 385 22.99 -3.75 -7.48
N GLN A 386 22.40 -2.58 -7.79
CA GLN A 386 21.10 -2.17 -7.24
C GLN A 386 19.97 -3.16 -7.55
N ILE A 387 20.05 -3.83 -8.70
CA ILE A 387 19.19 -4.96 -9.02
C ILE A 387 20.07 -6.21 -9.05
N SER A 388 20.31 -6.79 -7.87
CA SER A 388 21.27 -7.89 -7.65
C SER A 388 21.26 -9.00 -8.70
N TYR A 389 20.10 -9.50 -9.16
CA TYR A 389 20.06 -10.57 -10.17
C TYR A 389 20.53 -10.12 -11.57
N GLN A 390 20.45 -8.83 -11.88
CA GLN A 390 21.05 -8.25 -13.08
C GLN A 390 22.58 -8.14 -12.96
N GLY A 391 23.12 -8.17 -11.74
CA GLY A 391 24.57 -8.15 -11.47
C GLY A 391 25.26 -9.52 -11.56
N ILE A 392 24.55 -10.58 -11.93
CA ILE A 392 25.12 -11.94 -12.05
C ILE A 392 26.06 -12.00 -13.27
N SER A 393 27.25 -12.61 -13.12
CA SER A 393 28.24 -12.72 -14.21
C SER A 393 27.88 -13.78 -15.26
N VAL A 394 27.20 -14.86 -14.86
CA VAL A 394 26.80 -15.94 -15.75
C VAL A 394 25.53 -15.59 -16.52
N TYR A 395 25.68 -15.27 -17.81
CA TYR A 395 24.60 -14.80 -18.69
C TYR A 395 23.34 -15.68 -18.69
N GLY A 396 23.49 -17.02 -18.71
CA GLY A 396 22.35 -17.94 -18.71
C GLY A 396 21.47 -17.80 -17.46
N TRP A 397 22.08 -17.74 -16.29
CA TRP A 397 21.37 -17.57 -15.02
C TRP A 397 20.83 -16.16 -14.83
N GLN A 398 21.58 -15.14 -15.25
CA GLN A 398 21.13 -13.75 -15.29
C GLN A 398 19.85 -13.64 -16.14
N THR A 399 19.85 -14.24 -17.34
CA THR A 399 18.69 -14.24 -18.24
C THR A 399 17.49 -14.98 -17.64
N ALA A 400 17.71 -16.14 -17.00
CA ALA A 400 16.66 -16.88 -16.31
C ALA A 400 16.02 -16.03 -15.19
N CYS A 401 16.82 -15.39 -14.34
CA CYS A 401 16.33 -14.50 -13.29
C CYS A 401 15.58 -13.28 -13.87
N ASN A 402 16.10 -12.68 -14.93
CA ASN A 402 15.48 -11.55 -15.63
C ASN A 402 14.08 -11.92 -16.14
N MET A 403 13.89 -13.13 -16.69
CA MET A 403 12.59 -13.57 -17.21
C MET A 403 11.62 -14.02 -16.12
N ILE A 404 12.09 -14.75 -15.10
CA ILE A 404 11.25 -15.17 -13.97
C ILE A 404 10.73 -13.96 -13.20
N SER A 405 11.60 -13.00 -12.89
CA SER A 405 11.21 -11.77 -12.19
C SER A 405 10.27 -10.90 -13.03
N LEU A 406 10.43 -10.88 -14.36
CA LEU A 406 9.51 -10.17 -15.26
C LEU A 406 8.10 -10.76 -15.22
N ILE A 407 7.96 -12.09 -15.21
CA ILE A 407 6.65 -12.74 -15.08
C ILE A 407 6.03 -12.43 -13.71
N ALA A 408 6.81 -12.51 -12.64
CA ALA A 408 6.36 -12.18 -11.28
C ALA A 408 5.81 -10.75 -11.19
N ALA A 409 6.50 -9.79 -11.82
CA ALA A 409 6.09 -8.40 -11.85
C ALA A 409 4.94 -8.10 -12.79
N LEU A 410 4.83 -8.77 -13.93
CA LEU A 410 3.65 -8.66 -14.79
C LEU A 410 2.37 -9.12 -14.04
N ILE A 411 2.48 -10.18 -13.25
CA ILE A 411 1.41 -10.62 -12.35
C ILE A 411 1.06 -9.53 -11.33
N ALA A 412 2.07 -8.99 -10.63
CA ALA A 412 1.87 -7.90 -9.67
C ALA A 412 1.24 -6.67 -10.35
N ALA A 413 1.77 -6.22 -11.49
CA ALA A 413 1.25 -5.10 -12.26
C ALA A 413 -0.19 -5.31 -12.74
N GLY A 414 -0.58 -6.52 -13.12
CA GLY A 414 -1.97 -6.84 -13.48
C GLY A 414 -2.91 -6.82 -12.27
N LEU A 415 -2.47 -7.35 -11.13
CA LEU A 415 -3.23 -7.33 -9.86
C LEU A 415 -3.46 -5.89 -9.40
N TYR A 416 -2.39 -5.10 -9.34
CA TYR A 416 -2.40 -3.75 -8.76
C TYR A 416 -2.76 -2.66 -9.75
N GLY A 417 -2.47 -2.80 -11.04
CA GLY A 417 -2.95 -1.88 -12.07
C GLY A 417 -4.47 -1.77 -12.04
N ASN A 418 -5.17 -2.86 -11.74
CA ASN A 418 -6.61 -2.85 -11.55
C ASN A 418 -7.08 -2.16 -10.26
N ILE A 419 -6.28 -2.17 -9.19
CA ILE A 419 -6.62 -1.50 -7.93
C ILE A 419 -6.23 -0.02 -8.02
N GLY A 420 -4.99 0.29 -8.38
CA GLY A 420 -4.44 1.64 -8.51
C GLY A 420 -5.19 2.50 -9.53
N ILE A 421 -5.57 1.96 -10.70
CA ILE A 421 -6.35 2.73 -11.69
C ILE A 421 -7.78 2.95 -11.19
N LYS A 422 -8.38 2.02 -10.44
CA LYS A 422 -9.68 2.25 -9.79
C LYS A 422 -9.57 3.32 -8.71
N VAL A 423 -8.51 3.30 -7.90
CA VAL A 423 -8.22 4.33 -6.89
C VAL A 423 -8.08 5.70 -7.57
N PHE A 424 -7.29 5.79 -8.64
CA PHE A 424 -7.15 7.02 -9.44
C PHE A 424 -8.49 7.49 -10.02
N TYR A 425 -9.24 6.58 -10.64
CA TYR A 425 -10.54 6.88 -11.23
C TYR A 425 -11.52 7.39 -10.17
N ASN A 426 -11.58 6.72 -9.02
CA ASN A 426 -12.50 7.08 -7.94
C ASN A 426 -12.10 8.41 -7.28
N ASN A 427 -10.81 8.61 -6.99
CA ASN A 427 -10.36 9.76 -6.21
C ASN A 427 -10.15 11.03 -7.02
N ILE A 428 -9.80 10.91 -8.30
CA ILE A 428 -9.43 12.06 -9.14
C ILE A 428 -10.50 12.28 -10.19
N LEU A 429 -10.85 11.27 -10.98
CA LEU A 429 -11.78 11.48 -12.09
C LEU A 429 -13.23 11.63 -11.65
N MET A 430 -13.74 10.78 -10.76
CA MET A 430 -15.11 10.93 -10.26
C MET A 430 -15.25 12.16 -9.36
N ASP A 431 -14.27 12.43 -8.51
CA ASP A 431 -14.41 13.48 -7.50
C ASP A 431 -14.03 14.88 -8.00
N ILE A 432 -12.95 15.01 -8.78
CA ILE A 432 -12.50 16.31 -9.30
C ILE A 432 -13.17 16.60 -10.64
N PHE A 433 -13.20 15.61 -11.54
CA PHE A 433 -13.72 15.77 -12.90
C PHE A 433 -15.17 15.30 -13.08
N LYS A 434 -15.85 14.85 -12.01
CA LYS A 434 -17.26 14.38 -12.04
C LYS A 434 -17.52 13.28 -13.07
N ALA A 435 -16.53 12.41 -13.29
CA ALA A 435 -16.64 11.27 -14.21
C ALA A 435 -17.73 10.27 -13.77
N PRO A 436 -18.35 9.53 -14.71
CA PRO A 436 -19.44 8.61 -14.39
C PRO A 436 -18.93 7.41 -13.57
N PRO A 437 -19.74 6.82 -12.67
CA PRO A 437 -19.32 5.64 -11.91
C PRO A 437 -18.93 4.44 -12.77
N LEU A 438 -17.91 3.69 -12.32
CA LEU A 438 -17.38 2.49 -12.98
C LEU A 438 -18.41 1.36 -13.18
N ILE A 439 -19.56 1.48 -12.51
CA ILE A 439 -20.69 0.55 -12.60
C ILE A 439 -21.43 0.76 -13.93
N ASN A 440 -21.53 2.00 -14.40
CA ASN A 440 -22.26 2.35 -15.62
C ASN A 440 -21.48 1.90 -16.86
N ARG A 441 -22.19 1.51 -17.94
CA ARG A 441 -21.57 1.14 -19.23
C ARG A 441 -20.59 2.22 -19.74
N ARG A 442 -20.92 3.51 -19.51
CA ARG A 442 -20.04 4.64 -19.83
C ARG A 442 -18.77 4.67 -18.97
N GLY A 443 -18.87 4.43 -17.66
CA GLY A 443 -17.71 4.35 -16.77
C GLY A 443 -16.83 3.14 -17.09
N LYS A 444 -17.43 2.00 -17.46
CA LYS A 444 -16.70 0.81 -17.95
C LYS A 444 -15.89 1.10 -19.21
N ILE A 445 -16.42 1.90 -20.15
CA ILE A 445 -15.72 2.31 -21.38
C ILE A 445 -14.62 3.32 -21.05
N PHE A 446 -14.90 4.31 -20.19
CA PHE A 446 -13.91 5.30 -19.78
C PHE A 446 -12.73 4.65 -19.06
N TYR A 447 -12.99 3.67 -18.19
CA TYR A 447 -11.95 2.88 -17.56
C TYR A 447 -11.12 2.08 -18.58
N ALA A 448 -11.76 1.47 -19.58
CA ALA A 448 -11.01 0.78 -20.65
C ALA A 448 -10.07 1.75 -21.40
N ALA A 449 -10.52 3.00 -21.59
CA ALA A 449 -9.75 4.04 -22.28
C ALA A 449 -8.66 4.68 -21.41
N ILE A 450 -8.80 4.71 -20.08
CA ILE A 450 -7.78 5.32 -19.21
C ILE A 450 -6.58 4.42 -18.95
N VAL A 451 -6.80 3.10 -18.90
CA VAL A 451 -5.71 2.13 -18.72
C VAL A 451 -4.57 2.35 -19.72
N PRO A 452 -4.78 2.45 -21.05
CA PRO A 452 -3.70 2.71 -21.98
C PRO A 452 -3.07 4.09 -21.77
N VAL A 453 -3.86 5.11 -21.44
CA VAL A 453 -3.33 6.45 -21.14
C VAL A 453 -2.38 6.42 -19.94
N TRP A 454 -2.75 5.70 -18.88
CA TRP A 454 -1.92 5.54 -17.68
C TRP A 454 -0.57 4.87 -17.99
N TRP A 455 -0.61 3.78 -18.75
CA TRP A 455 0.57 3.04 -19.20
C TRP A 455 1.44 3.87 -20.18
N ILE A 456 0.82 4.66 -21.06
CA ILE A 456 1.54 5.57 -21.97
C ILE A 456 2.27 6.67 -21.18
N ILE A 457 1.61 7.29 -20.20
CA ILE A 457 2.24 8.32 -19.36
C ILE A 457 3.42 7.72 -18.59
N ALA A 458 3.23 6.55 -17.98
CA ALA A 458 4.31 5.85 -17.29
C ALA A 458 5.48 5.51 -18.23
N PHE A 459 5.20 5.08 -19.46
CA PHE A 459 6.22 4.85 -20.49
C PHE A 459 6.97 6.13 -20.87
N VAL A 460 6.26 7.24 -21.08
CA VAL A 460 6.90 8.52 -21.43
C VAL A 460 7.81 9.00 -20.30
N ILE A 461 7.38 8.88 -19.04
CA ILE A 461 8.22 9.21 -17.88
C ILE A 461 9.45 8.28 -17.83
N ALA A 462 9.24 6.97 -17.96
CA ALA A 462 10.31 5.98 -17.96
C ALA A 462 11.33 6.18 -19.11
N ALA A 463 10.86 6.61 -20.28
CA ALA A 463 11.70 6.90 -21.43
C ALA A 463 12.45 8.22 -21.31
N ALA A 464 11.89 9.20 -20.58
CA ALA A 464 12.48 10.51 -20.40
C ALA A 464 13.58 10.54 -19.34
N ILE A 465 13.55 9.63 -18.36
CA ILE A 465 14.50 9.58 -17.25
C ILE A 465 15.44 8.38 -17.44
N PRO A 466 16.66 8.60 -17.97
CA PRO A 466 17.59 7.52 -18.26
C PRO A 466 18.30 6.97 -17.01
N ASP A 467 18.25 7.70 -15.90
CA ASP A 467 18.86 7.31 -14.64
C ASP A 467 17.86 6.63 -13.70
N TYR A 468 17.96 5.31 -13.58
CA TYR A 468 17.14 4.51 -12.66
C TYR A 468 17.42 4.87 -11.19
N PHE A 469 18.68 5.14 -10.86
CA PHE A 469 19.12 5.31 -9.48
C PHE A 469 18.58 6.60 -8.87
N GLY A 470 18.79 7.74 -9.53
CA GLY A 470 18.23 9.02 -9.14
C GLY A 470 16.70 9.01 -9.18
N PHE A 471 16.10 8.35 -10.18
CA PHE A 471 14.64 8.25 -10.25
C PHE A 471 14.04 7.53 -9.02
N VAL A 472 14.61 6.39 -8.63
CA VAL A 472 14.21 5.68 -7.40
C VAL A 472 14.33 6.57 -6.17
N SER A 473 15.44 7.30 -6.05
CA SER A 473 15.72 8.16 -4.90
C SER A 473 14.72 9.32 -4.78
N ILE A 474 14.42 9.99 -5.90
CA ILE A 474 13.44 11.09 -5.94
C ILE A 474 12.05 10.59 -5.53
N ILE A 475 11.56 9.51 -6.17
CA ILE A 475 10.20 8.96 -5.89
C ILE A 475 10.09 8.53 -4.42
N SER A 476 11.14 7.87 -3.92
CA SER A 476 11.17 7.36 -2.55
C SER A 476 11.11 8.51 -1.55
N ALA A 477 11.92 9.56 -1.73
CA ALA A 477 11.96 10.70 -0.84
C ALA A 477 10.68 11.57 -0.91
N SER A 478 10.12 11.80 -2.10
CA SER A 478 9.01 12.73 -2.32
C SER A 478 7.62 12.13 -2.12
N PHE A 479 7.42 10.84 -2.39
CA PHE A 479 6.10 10.21 -2.35
C PHE A 479 6.03 9.01 -1.40
N LEU A 480 6.97 8.06 -1.52
CA LEU A 480 6.85 6.79 -0.79
C LEU A 480 7.15 6.92 0.70
N LEU A 481 8.16 7.72 1.05
CA LEU A 481 8.50 8.03 2.43
C LEU A 481 7.33 8.77 3.11
N PRO A 482 6.76 9.86 2.54
CA PRO A 482 5.57 10.48 3.10
C PRO A 482 4.39 9.55 3.28
N LEU A 483 4.07 8.73 2.28
CA LEU A 483 2.92 7.82 2.31
C LEU A 483 3.10 6.69 3.35
N THR A 484 4.34 6.31 3.66
CA THR A 484 4.64 5.19 4.57
C THR A 484 4.98 5.65 5.99
N TYR A 485 5.70 6.75 6.18
CA TYR A 485 6.25 7.15 7.47
C TYR A 485 5.70 8.50 7.97
N THR A 486 5.29 9.42 7.09
CA THR A 486 4.83 10.76 7.49
C THR A 486 3.31 10.83 7.70
N LEU A 487 2.51 10.35 6.75
CA LEU A 487 1.05 10.45 6.83
C LEU A 487 0.41 9.55 7.90
N PRO A 488 0.86 8.30 8.13
CA PRO A 488 0.27 7.46 9.18
C PRO A 488 0.29 8.06 10.59
N PRO A 489 1.40 8.60 11.12
CA PRO A 489 1.38 9.29 12.41
C PRO A 489 0.53 10.55 12.39
N LEU A 490 0.49 11.29 11.27
CA LEU A 490 -0.41 12.44 11.14
C LEU A 490 -1.88 12.02 11.28
N PHE A 491 -2.29 10.93 10.64
CA PHE A 491 -3.65 10.40 10.75
C PHE A 491 -3.97 9.91 12.16
N ALA A 492 -3.02 9.22 12.81
CA ALA A 492 -3.16 8.74 14.19
C ALA A 492 -3.37 9.90 15.17
N ILE A 493 -2.56 10.95 15.11
CA ILE A 493 -2.72 12.15 15.94
C ILE A 493 -4.10 12.77 15.71
N GLY A 494 -4.50 12.97 14.45
CA GLY A 494 -5.80 13.57 14.13
C GLY A 494 -6.99 12.74 14.63
N TYR A 495 -6.87 11.42 14.60
CA TYR A 495 -7.87 10.51 15.15
C TYR A 495 -7.91 10.52 16.68
N ASP A 496 -6.77 10.31 17.33
CA ASP A 496 -6.66 10.18 18.79
C ASP A 496 -7.01 11.49 19.50
N VAL A 497 -6.56 12.64 18.99
CA VAL A 497 -6.91 13.96 19.57
C VAL A 497 -8.41 14.20 19.51
N LYS A 498 -9.07 13.90 18.37
CA LYS A 498 -10.52 14.09 18.25
C LYS A 498 -11.31 13.12 19.13
N LYS A 499 -10.88 11.87 19.21
CA LYS A 499 -11.48 10.83 20.05
C LYS A 499 -11.37 11.21 21.53
N ASN A 500 -10.20 11.58 22.00
CA ASN A 500 -9.94 11.87 23.42
C ASN A 500 -10.44 13.27 23.83
N ALA A 501 -10.83 14.11 22.88
CA ALA A 501 -11.46 15.38 23.17
C ALA A 501 -12.93 15.24 23.64
N GLN A 502 -13.61 14.13 23.36
CA GLN A 502 -15.01 13.91 23.73
C GLN A 502 -15.17 13.75 25.26
N ARG A 503 -16.24 14.32 25.82
CA ARG A 503 -16.61 14.22 27.25
C ARG A 503 -17.99 13.59 27.42
N GLU A 504 -18.33 13.19 28.63
CA GLU A 504 -19.70 12.79 28.99
C GLU A 504 -20.69 13.93 28.65
N GLY A 505 -21.72 13.61 27.85
CA GLY A 505 -22.69 14.57 27.30
C GLY A 505 -22.34 15.16 25.93
N GLU A 506 -21.10 15.02 25.45
CA GLU A 506 -20.71 15.31 24.07
C GLU A 506 -20.79 14.04 23.22
N GLY A 507 -21.32 14.14 22.00
CA GLY A 507 -21.38 12.99 21.11
C GLY A 507 -22.31 13.18 19.93
N TYR A 508 -22.50 12.10 19.19
CA TYR A 508 -23.49 12.00 18.13
C TYR A 508 -24.75 11.34 18.69
N ASP A 509 -25.89 12.00 18.55
CA ASP A 509 -27.20 11.42 18.87
C ASP A 509 -27.80 10.79 17.60
N PRO A 510 -27.99 9.45 17.56
CA PRO A 510 -28.52 8.76 16.40
C PRO A 510 -30.01 9.02 16.14
N VAL A 511 -30.75 9.60 17.09
CA VAL A 511 -32.18 9.90 16.94
C VAL A 511 -32.39 11.26 16.27
N THR A 512 -31.63 12.27 16.71
CA THR A 512 -31.74 13.65 16.19
C THR A 512 -30.78 13.92 15.03
N GLY A 513 -29.69 13.15 14.93
CA GLY A 513 -28.59 13.38 13.99
C GLY A 513 -27.70 14.56 14.36
N GLU A 514 -27.92 15.19 15.52
CA GLU A 514 -27.16 16.33 16.00
C GLU A 514 -25.88 15.89 16.73
N VAL A 515 -24.89 16.77 16.72
CA VAL A 515 -23.57 16.54 17.32
C VAL A 515 -23.33 17.62 18.35
N THR A 516 -23.29 17.22 19.63
CA THR A 516 -23.04 18.15 20.73
C THR A 516 -21.54 18.30 20.94
N ARG A 517 -21.04 19.55 20.85
CA ARG A 517 -19.64 19.89 21.08
C ARG A 517 -19.54 21.10 22.00
N HIS A 518 -18.75 21.02 23.05
CA HIS A 518 -18.44 22.19 23.89
C HIS A 518 -17.02 22.69 23.68
N GLY A 519 -16.84 24.01 23.83
CA GLY A 519 -15.57 24.71 23.71
C GLY A 519 -15.19 25.07 22.27
N THR A 520 -14.11 25.85 22.14
CA THR A 520 -13.57 26.21 20.82
C THR A 520 -12.79 25.04 20.21
N THR A 521 -12.57 25.08 18.89
CA THR A 521 -11.79 24.06 18.18
C THR A 521 -10.40 23.89 18.79
N VAL A 522 -9.68 25.00 19.06
CA VAL A 522 -8.32 24.95 19.64
C VAL A 522 -8.32 24.35 21.04
N GLN A 523 -9.30 24.70 21.88
CA GLN A 523 -9.45 24.11 23.21
C GLN A 523 -9.67 22.60 23.14
N ARG A 524 -10.49 22.12 22.19
CA ARG A 524 -10.71 20.68 21.97
C ARG A 524 -9.42 19.98 21.52
N TRP A 525 -8.63 20.60 20.65
CA TRP A 525 -7.35 20.05 20.19
C TRP A 525 -6.32 19.95 21.32
N MET A 526 -6.10 21.04 22.08
CA MET A 526 -5.19 21.01 23.23
C MET A 526 -5.65 20.00 24.28
N ARG A 527 -6.97 19.98 24.55
CA ARG A 527 -7.60 19.02 25.47
C ARG A 527 -7.38 17.59 25.02
N GLY A 528 -7.69 17.28 23.77
CA GLY A 528 -7.56 15.95 23.18
C GLY A 528 -6.12 15.45 23.11
N PHE A 529 -5.17 16.36 22.88
CA PHE A 529 -3.74 16.04 22.89
C PHE A 529 -3.22 15.70 24.30
N MET A 530 -3.75 16.38 25.33
CA MET A 530 -3.36 16.19 26.74
C MET A 530 -4.27 15.23 27.52
N SER A 531 -5.30 14.65 26.91
CA SER A 531 -6.24 13.72 27.56
C SER A 531 -5.97 12.26 27.17
N GLY A 532 -6.62 11.32 27.87
CA GLY A 532 -6.43 9.87 27.66
C GLY A 532 -5.37 9.22 28.56
N GLY A 533 -4.82 9.96 29.52
CA GLY A 533 -3.82 9.48 30.48
C GLY A 533 -2.37 9.65 29.99
N PRO A 534 -1.38 9.40 30.87
CA PRO A 534 0.04 9.69 30.57
C PRO A 534 0.59 8.90 29.38
N VAL A 535 0.10 7.68 29.17
CA VAL A 535 0.52 6.82 28.05
C VAL A 535 0.06 7.39 26.71
N GLN A 536 -1.19 7.84 26.60
CA GLN A 536 -1.71 8.43 25.36
C GLN A 536 -1.01 9.73 25.02
N VAL A 537 -0.73 10.58 26.02
CA VAL A 537 0.03 11.82 25.80
C VAL A 537 1.44 11.50 25.30
N ALA A 538 2.10 10.50 25.89
CA ALA A 538 3.41 10.04 25.40
C ALA A 538 3.35 9.51 23.96
N GLN A 539 2.28 8.80 23.59
CA GLN A 539 2.06 8.34 22.20
C GLN A 539 1.84 9.52 21.24
N ASN A 540 1.04 10.51 21.61
CA ASN A 540 0.82 11.70 20.78
C ASN A 540 2.14 12.48 20.56
N VAL A 541 2.97 12.60 21.60
CA VAL A 541 4.32 13.20 21.50
C VAL A 541 5.22 12.37 20.59
N TRP A 542 5.22 11.04 20.75
CA TRP A 542 5.98 10.14 19.89
C TRP A 542 5.57 10.26 18.42
N HIS A 543 4.27 10.25 18.11
CA HIS A 543 3.77 10.44 16.73
C HIS A 543 4.18 11.79 16.16
N THR A 544 4.20 12.84 17.00
CA THR A 544 4.63 14.18 16.57
C THR A 544 6.12 14.17 16.20
N ILE A 545 6.96 13.56 17.04
CA ILE A 545 8.40 13.39 16.76
C ILE A 545 8.60 12.57 15.49
N TYR A 546 7.86 11.47 15.35
CA TYR A 546 7.94 10.58 14.20
C TYR A 546 7.56 11.31 12.90
N PHE A 547 6.47 12.09 12.92
CA PHE A 547 6.05 12.92 11.78
C PHE A 547 7.15 13.89 11.34
N PHE A 548 7.73 14.66 12.27
CA PHE A 548 8.77 15.64 11.93
C PHE A 548 10.11 14.99 11.54
N ALA A 549 10.50 13.88 12.18
CA ALA A 549 11.70 13.13 11.80
C ALA A 549 11.58 12.56 10.39
N SER A 550 10.42 11.99 10.06
CA SER A 550 10.10 11.50 8.72
C SER A 550 10.12 12.62 7.67
N LEU A 551 9.54 13.78 8.00
CA LEU A 551 9.53 14.95 7.10
C LEU A 551 10.95 15.52 6.87
N ALA A 552 11.78 15.56 7.90
CA ALA A 552 13.18 15.96 7.77
C ALA A 552 13.95 14.99 6.86
N MET A 553 13.67 13.69 6.97
CA MET A 553 14.26 12.67 6.12
C MET A 553 13.80 12.78 4.65
N CYS A 554 12.54 13.17 4.39
CA CYS A 554 12.10 13.54 3.04
C CYS A 554 12.96 14.67 2.47
N GLY A 555 13.21 15.73 3.26
CA GLY A 555 14.06 16.86 2.83
C GLY A 555 15.49 16.44 2.51
N LEU A 556 16.11 15.65 3.39
CA LEU A 556 17.47 15.12 3.17
C LEU A 556 17.52 14.17 1.96
N GLY A 557 16.50 13.32 1.79
CA GLY A 557 16.39 12.42 0.66
C GLY A 557 16.27 13.16 -0.67
N MET A 558 15.45 14.22 -0.70
CA MET A 558 15.32 15.08 -1.89
C MET A 558 16.63 15.81 -2.21
N TYR A 559 17.34 16.31 -1.21
CA TYR A 559 18.65 16.93 -1.40
C TYR A 559 19.65 15.95 -2.04
N ALA A 560 19.78 14.74 -1.48
CA ALA A 560 20.69 13.72 -2.02
C ALA A 560 20.32 13.27 -3.43
N ALA A 561 19.03 13.22 -3.76
CA ALA A 561 18.56 12.82 -5.08
C ALA A 561 18.67 13.93 -6.15
N ILE A 562 18.89 15.19 -5.74
CA ILE A 562 19.10 16.32 -6.65
C ILE A 562 20.60 16.58 -6.87
N GLU A 563 21.42 16.46 -5.83
CA GLU A 563 22.88 16.66 -5.94
C GLU A 563 23.65 15.41 -6.43
N GLY A 564 23.17 14.22 -6.09
CA GLY A 564 23.74 12.95 -6.54
C GLY A 564 23.22 12.55 -7.90
#